data_AF-A0A512DW00-F1
#
_entry.id   AF-A0A512DW00-F1
#
_cell.length_a   1.000
_cell.length_b   1.000
_cell.length_c   1.000
_cell.angle_alpha   90.00
_cell.angle_beta   90.00
_cell.angle_gamma   90.00
#
_symmetry.space_group_name_H-M   'P 1'
#
loop_
_entity.id
_entity.type
_entity.pdbx_description
1 polymer ?
#
loop_
_entity_poly.entity_id
_entity_poly.type
_entity_poly.pdbx_seq_one_letter_code
_entity_poly.pdbx_strand_id
1 'polypeptide(L)' 'MNKGRPEPSLDELLNDPILHALLARDGLTVGEVRRFLDEMKRRLRPAHRKAA' A
#
# COMPACT_ATOMS: atom_id res chain seq x y z
N MET A 1 -20.60 22.39 -1.05
CA MET A 1 -20.53 20.92 -1.05
C MET A 1 -19.27 20.50 -1.79
N ASN A 2 -18.18 20.27 -1.06
CA ASN A 2 -16.96 19.74 -1.67
C ASN A 2 -17.28 18.28 -2.03
N LYS A 3 -17.64 18.01 -3.30
CA LYS A 3 -17.72 16.65 -3.83
C LYS A 3 -16.27 16.13 -3.83
N GLY A 4 -15.81 15.69 -2.67
CA GLY A 4 -14.45 15.25 -2.45
C GLY A 4 -14.10 14.24 -3.54
N ARG A 5 -12.93 14.42 -4.17
CA ARG A 5 -12.40 13.41 -5.07
C ARG A 5 -12.48 12.06 -4.35
N PRO A 6 -12.87 10.98 -5.04
CA PRO A 6 -12.85 9.64 -4.46
C PRO A 6 -11.48 9.41 -3.82
N GLU A 7 -11.47 8.71 -2.69
CA GLU A 7 -10.23 8.41 -2.00
C GLU A 7 -9.25 7.74 -2.99
N PRO A 8 -8.01 8.25 -3.10
CA PRO A 8 -7.05 7.71 -4.03
C PRO A 8 -6.75 6.26 -3.64
N SER A 9 -6.61 5.41 -4.66
CA SER A 9 -6.10 4.08 -4.45
C SER A 9 -4.68 4.13 -3.87
N LEU A 10 -4.29 3.03 -3.21
CA LEU A 10 -2.94 2.92 -2.70
C LEU A 10 -1.88 3.04 -3.82
N ASP A 11 -2.18 2.55 -5.01
CA ASP A 11 -1.27 2.66 -6.15
C ASP A 11 -1.12 4.11 -6.64
N GLU A 12 -2.20 4.90 -6.60
CA GLU A 12 -2.12 6.34 -6.88
C GLU A 12 -1.28 7.06 -5.82
N LEU A 13 -1.49 6.75 -4.54
CA LEU A 13 -0.68 7.30 -3.45
C LEU A 13 0.80 6.93 -3.59
N LEU A 14 1.11 5.67 -3.89
CA LEU A 14 2.48 5.19 -4.08
C LEU A 14 3.15 5.75 -5.34
N ASN A 15 2.42 6.43 -6.22
CA ASN A 15 2.96 7.16 -7.37
C ASN A 15 2.97 8.69 -7.13
N ASP A 16 2.52 9.16 -5.96
CA ASP A 16 2.52 10.57 -5.60
C ASP A 16 3.92 11.05 -5.20
N PRO A 17 4.48 12.08 -5.86
CA PRO A 17 5.82 12.60 -5.53
C PRO A 17 5.97 13.14 -4.10
N ILE A 18 4.89 13.67 -3.51
CA ILE A 18 4.88 14.13 -2.12
C ILE A 18 5.02 12.93 -1.19
N LEU A 19 4.31 11.82 -1.47
CA LEU A 19 4.48 10.61 -0.68
C LEU A 19 5.90 10.06 -0.79
N HIS A 20 6.52 10.13 -1.97
CA HIS A 20 7.92 9.70 -2.15
C HIS A 20 8.87 10.51 -1.27
N ALA A 21 8.68 11.83 -1.21
CA ALA A 21 9.49 12.70 -0.36
C ALA A 21 9.29 12.40 1.13
N LEU A 22 8.06 12.11 1.55
CA LEU A 22 7.74 11.72 2.94
C LEU A 22 8.39 10.39 3.32
N LEU A 23 8.26 9.37 2.46
CA LEU A 23 8.91 8.08 2.66
C LEU A 23 10.43 8.25 2.75
N ALA A 24 11.03 9.00 1.82
CA ALA A 24 12.47 9.22 1.79
C ALA A 24 12.98 9.96 3.04
N ARG A 25 12.22 10.94 3.55
CA ARG A 25 12.52 11.62 4.82
C ARG A 25 12.61 10.62 5.99
N ASP A 26 11.75 9.61 5.97
CA ASP A 26 11.68 8.59 7.01
C ASP A 26 12.58 7.38 6.70
N GLY A 27 13.42 7.47 5.66
CA GLY A 27 14.38 6.43 5.27
C GLY A 27 13.76 5.24 4.53
N LEU A 28 12.56 5.41 3.97
CA LEU A 28 11.82 4.38 3.25
C LEU A 28 11.77 4.67 1.75
N THR A 29 11.71 3.59 0.96
CA THR A 29 11.44 3.63 -0.48
C THR A 29 10.08 3.05 -0.81
N VAL A 30 9.49 3.47 -1.93
CA VAL A 30 8.24 2.88 -2.44
C VAL A 30 8.39 1.37 -2.67
N GLY A 31 9.57 0.92 -3.11
CA GLY A 31 9.87 -0.50 -3.32
C GLY A 31 9.78 -1.32 -2.02
N GLU A 32 10.33 -0.79 -0.92
CA GLU A 32 10.24 -1.43 0.40
C GLU A 32 8.80 -1.48 0.91
N VAL A 33 8.05 -0.40 0.74
CA VAL A 33 6.62 -0.35 1.11
C VAL A 33 5.82 -1.39 0.33
N ARG A 34 5.99 -1.46 -1.00
CA ARG A 34 5.33 -2.48 -1.84
C ARG A 34 5.68 -3.90 -1.39
N ARG A 35 6.97 -4.17 -1.18
CA ARG A 35 7.45 -5.49 -0.74
C ARG A 35 6.84 -5.89 0.61
N PHE A 36 6.79 -4.96 1.57
CA PHE A 36 6.19 -5.19 2.87
C PHE A 36 4.70 -5.54 2.75
N LEU A 37 3.94 -4.78 1.95
CA LEU A 37 2.52 -5.02 1.72
C LEU A 37 2.27 -6.37 1.06
N ASP A 38 3.08 -6.76 0.08
CA ASP A 38 2.96 -8.06 -0.57
C ASP A 38 3.25 -9.21 0.38
N GLU A 39 4.23 -9.05 1.28
CA GLU A 39 4.49 -10.00 2.36
C GLU A 39 3.29 -10.11 3.30
N MET A 40 2.72 -8.98 3.72
CA MET A 40 1.54 -8.99 4.59
C MET A 40 0.33 -9.64 3.91
N LYS A 41 0.07 -9.34 2.63
CA LYS A 41 -0.97 -10.01 1.84
C LYS A 41 -0.73 -11.51 1.72
N ARG A 42 0.53 -11.97 1.65
CA ARG A 42 0.86 -13.40 1.66
C ARG A 42 0.58 -14.03 3.02
N ARG A 43 0.92 -13.36 4.12
CA ARG A 43 0.68 -13.85 5.49
C ARG A 43 -0.81 -13.90 5.85
N LEU A 44 -1.55 -12.87 5.43
CA LEU A 44 -2.97 -12.70 5.76
C LEU A 44 -3.91 -13.46 4.82
N ARG A 45 -3.41 -13.97 3.69
CA ARG A 45 -4.19 -14.90 2.86
C ARG A 45 -4.57 -16.10 3.72
N PRO A 46 -5.86 -16.35 4.01
CA PRO A 46 -6.24 -17.55 4.71
C PRO A 46 -5.72 -18.72 3.88
N ALA A 47 -4.91 -19.59 4.49
CA ALA A 47 -4.70 -20.92 3.92
C ALA A 47 -6.11 -21.45 3.69
N HIS A 48 -6.49 -21.69 2.43
CA HIS A 48 -7.78 -22.27 2.10
C HIS A 48 -8.01 -23.43 3.07
N ARG A 49 -8.90 -23.22 4.05
CA ARG A 49 -9.36 -24.26 4.96
C ARG A 49 -9.86 -25.33 4.02
N LYS A 50 -9.14 -26.46 3.94
CA LYS A 50 -9.63 -27.65 3.23
C LYS A 50 -11.07 -27.83 3.70
N ALA A 51 -12.01 -27.67 2.78
CA ALA A 51 -13.37 -28.09 2.99
C ALA A 51 -13.30 -29.56 3.38
N ALA A 52 -13.67 -29.83 4.63
CA ALA A 52 -13.96 -31.17 5.13
C ALA A 52 -15.42 -31.46 4.81
#